data_AF-A0A0V8I5B9-F1
#
_entry.id   AF-A0A0V8I5B9-F1
#
_cell.length_a   1.000
_cell.length_b   1.000
_cell.length_c   1.000
_cell.angle_alpha   90.00
_cell.angle_beta   90.00
_cell.angle_gamma   90.00
#
_symmetry.space_group_name_H-M   'P 1'
#
loop_
_entity.id
_entity.type
_entity.pdbx_description
1 polymer ?
#
loop_
_entity_poly.entity_id
_entity_poly.type
_entity_poly.pdbx_seq_one_letter_code
_entity_poly.pdbx_strand_id
1 'polypeptide(L)'
;MNKPEQTVQELATEMAAKLGLDPRWLNNAARAYVPDGEDSEAALIAVADNLVLRVASPRFLLVMKLAAGRDRDIPDIGVLCQALDIKSADAAVDVAIELYGEDSIQLSDRDDLLLIASEVLEPFH
;
A
#
# COMPACT_ATOMS: atom_id res chain seq x y z
N MET A 1 17.03 -1.08 -29.84
CA MET A 1 16.28 -0.13 -28.98
C MET A 1 16.38 -0.65 -27.56
N ASN A 2 17.01 0.11 -26.64
CA ASN A 2 17.14 -0.30 -25.23
C ASN A 2 15.74 -0.30 -24.59
N LYS A 3 15.34 -1.42 -23.95
CA LYS A 3 14.06 -1.55 -23.25
C LYS A 3 14.35 -1.72 -21.74
N PRO A 4 14.68 -0.62 -21.04
CA PRO A 4 15.20 -0.69 -19.67
C PRO A 4 14.27 -1.43 -18.70
N GLU A 5 12.95 -1.26 -18.83
CA GLU A 5 11.97 -1.99 -18.01
C GLU A 5 12.02 -3.51 -18.20
N GLN A 6 12.19 -3.95 -19.44
CA GLN A 6 12.29 -5.37 -19.76
C GLN A 6 13.57 -5.96 -19.14
N THR A 7 14.71 -5.26 -19.28
CA THR A 7 15.98 -5.67 -18.67
C THR A 7 15.88 -5.76 -17.14
N VAL A 8 15.20 -4.79 -16.50
CA VAL A 8 14.98 -4.82 -15.03
C VAL A 8 14.14 -6.02 -14.62
N GLN A 9 13.06 -6.32 -15.33
CA GLN A 9 12.19 -7.45 -14.99
C GLN A 9 12.88 -8.80 -15.19
N GLU A 10 13.69 -8.93 -16.24
CA GLU A 10 14.50 -10.13 -16.50
C GLU A 10 15.49 -10.37 -15.36
N LEU A 11 16.23 -9.33 -14.94
CA LEU A 11 17.16 -9.40 -13.82
C LEU A 11 16.44 -9.71 -12.49
N ALA A 12 15.30 -9.07 -12.23
CA ALA A 12 14.51 -9.33 -11.03
C ALA A 12 14.02 -10.79 -10.98
N THR A 13 13.63 -11.36 -12.12
CA THR A 13 13.21 -12.77 -12.23
C THR A 13 14.38 -13.71 -11.97
N GLU A 14 15.56 -13.40 -12.52
CA GLU A 14 16.78 -14.17 -12.26
C GLU A 14 17.17 -14.14 -10.78
N MET A 15 17.08 -12.97 -10.13
CA MET A 15 17.29 -12.82 -8.68
C MET A 15 16.27 -13.63 -7.89
N ALA A 16 15.00 -13.65 -8.31
CA ALA A 16 13.95 -14.41 -7.67
C ALA A 16 14.29 -15.91 -7.63
N ALA A 17 14.75 -16.46 -8.76
CA ALA A 17 15.17 -17.85 -8.85
C ALA A 17 16.36 -18.18 -7.93
N LYS A 18 17.34 -17.27 -7.83
CA LYS A 18 18.51 -17.43 -6.95
C LYS A 18 18.18 -17.35 -5.46
N LEU A 19 17.20 -16.52 -5.10
CA LEU A 19 16.85 -16.21 -3.71
C LEU A 19 15.60 -16.95 -3.21
N GLY A 20 14.94 -17.73 -4.06
CA GLY A 20 13.70 -18.43 -3.71
C GLY A 20 12.49 -17.51 -3.52
N LEU A 21 12.45 -16.38 -4.24
CA LEU A 21 11.35 -15.42 -4.18
C LEU A 21 10.30 -15.68 -5.26
N ASP A 22 9.08 -15.15 -5.10
CA ASP A 22 8.08 -15.11 -6.17
C ASP A 22 8.68 -14.39 -7.40
N PRO A 23 8.55 -14.90 -8.64
CA PRO A 23 9.10 -14.25 -9.84
C PRO A 23 8.62 -12.80 -10.06
N ARG A 24 7.49 -12.44 -9.46
CA ARG A 24 6.91 -11.10 -9.51
C ARG A 24 7.20 -10.30 -8.24
N TRP A 25 8.14 -10.70 -7.37
CA TRP A 25 8.44 -9.98 -6.12
C TRP A 25 8.71 -8.48 -6.34
N LEU A 26 9.33 -8.13 -7.48
CA LEU A 26 9.46 -6.76 -7.96
C LEU A 26 8.52 -6.56 -9.17
N ASN A 27 7.53 -5.70 -9.00
CA ASN A 27 6.52 -5.40 -10.02
C ASN A 27 5.88 -4.01 -9.79
N ASN A 28 5.00 -3.60 -10.72
CA ASN A 28 4.24 -2.34 -10.65
C ASN A 28 2.76 -2.53 -10.24
N ALA A 29 2.36 -3.68 -9.71
CA ALA A 29 0.95 -4.00 -9.41
C ALA A 29 0.35 -3.11 -8.31
N ALA A 30 1.18 -2.55 -7.42
CA ALA A 30 0.72 -1.60 -6.40
C ALA A 30 0.25 -0.26 -6.99
N ARG A 31 0.62 0.07 -8.23
CA ARG A 31 0.34 1.38 -8.86
C ARG A 31 -1.15 1.71 -8.92
N ALA A 32 -2.02 0.71 -9.06
CA ALA A 32 -3.47 0.91 -9.12
C ALA A 32 -4.08 1.42 -7.80
N TYR A 33 -3.35 1.28 -6.69
CA TYR A 33 -3.78 1.66 -5.35
C TYR A 33 -2.94 2.82 -4.80
N VAL A 34 -2.25 3.59 -5.64
CA VAL A 34 -1.51 4.76 -5.18
C VAL A 34 -2.44 5.97 -5.27
N PRO A 35 -2.74 6.67 -4.16
CA PRO A 35 -3.45 7.94 -4.19
C PRO A 35 -2.79 8.96 -5.12
N ASP A 36 -3.59 9.83 -5.73
CA ASP A 36 -3.08 10.93 -6.56
C ASP A 36 -2.40 12.04 -5.72
N GLY A 37 -2.71 12.11 -4.42
CA GLY A 37 -2.07 13.02 -3.47
C GLY A 37 -0.60 12.70 -3.19
N GLU A 38 0.16 13.72 -2.77
CA GLU A 38 1.57 13.56 -2.42
C GLU A 38 1.73 12.92 -1.02
N ASP A 39 2.56 11.88 -0.94
CA ASP A 39 3.07 11.36 0.33
C ASP A 39 4.26 12.19 0.81
N SER A 40 3.97 13.25 1.58
CA SER A 40 4.97 14.18 2.12
C SER A 40 5.85 13.57 3.23
N GLU A 41 5.41 12.46 3.82
CA GLU A 41 6.13 11.73 4.87
C GLU A 41 6.86 10.49 4.33
N ALA A 42 6.89 10.30 3.01
CA ALA A 42 7.62 9.21 2.37
C ALA A 42 9.12 9.27 2.73
N ALA A 43 9.68 8.15 3.17
CA ALA A 43 11.10 8.05 3.46
C ALA A 43 11.90 7.82 2.16
N LEU A 44 13.02 8.53 2.01
CA LEU A 44 14.01 8.30 0.96
C LEU A 44 15.23 7.60 1.53
N ILE A 45 15.50 6.39 1.05
CA ILE A 45 16.59 5.54 1.52
C ILE A 45 17.58 5.35 0.38
N ALA A 46 18.78 5.94 0.50
CA ALA A 46 19.86 5.66 -0.42
C ALA A 46 20.40 4.24 -0.16
N VAL A 47 20.29 3.36 -1.15
CA VAL A 47 20.75 1.96 -1.04
C VAL A 47 22.02 1.68 -1.87
N ALA A 48 22.32 2.54 -2.86
CA ALA A 48 23.58 2.57 -3.59
C ALA A 48 23.80 3.97 -4.21
N ASP A 49 24.98 4.23 -4.77
CA ASP A 49 25.38 5.54 -5.35
C ASP A 49 24.38 6.11 -6.38
N ASN A 50 23.66 5.24 -7.07
CA ASN A 50 22.67 5.59 -8.10
C ASN A 50 21.30 4.93 -7.87
N LEU A 51 21.00 4.51 -6.64
CA LEU A 51 19.73 3.86 -6.31
C LEU A 51 19.18 4.37 -4.98
N VAL A 52 17.96 4.92 -5.05
CA VAL A 52 17.18 5.40 -3.91
C VAL A 52 15.86 4.66 -3.88
N LEU A 53 15.48 4.17 -2.70
CA LEU A 53 14.15 3.64 -2.43
C LEU A 53 13.29 4.76 -1.84
N ARG A 54 12.10 4.93 -2.39
CA ARG A 54 11.05 5.76 -1.78
C ARG A 54 10.05 4.83 -1.10
N VAL A 55 9.99 4.89 0.22
CA VAL A 55 9.13 4.06 1.06
C VAL A 55 7.95 4.89 1.50
N ALA A 56 6.74 4.43 1.21
CA ALA A 56 5.52 5.11 1.59
C ALA A 56 5.42 5.24 3.12
N SER A 57 4.87 6.37 3.58
CA SER A 57 4.58 6.59 5.00
C SER A 57 3.53 5.59 5.51
N PRO A 58 3.48 5.30 6.82
CA PRO A 58 2.45 4.43 7.37
C PRO A 58 1.03 4.90 7.04
N ARG A 59 0.77 6.21 7.04
CA ARG A 59 -0.52 6.80 6.67
C ARG A 59 -0.86 6.49 5.22
N PHE A 60 0.09 6.67 4.30
CA PHE A 60 -0.12 6.38 2.90
C PHE A 60 -0.32 4.87 2.67
N LEU A 61 0.47 4.02 3.31
CA LEU A 61 0.29 2.56 3.24
C LEU A 61 -1.08 2.11 3.77
N LEU A 62 -1.59 2.72 4.85
CA LEU A 62 -2.90 2.38 5.40
C LEU A 62 -4.00 2.59 4.35
N VAL A 63 -4.01 3.75 3.69
CA VAL A 63 -5.04 4.05 2.70
C VAL A 63 -4.90 3.17 1.46
N MET A 64 -3.67 2.82 1.04
CA MET A 64 -3.43 1.87 -0.05
C MET A 64 -3.97 0.46 0.29
N LYS A 65 -3.84 0.04 1.54
CA LYS A 65 -4.33 -1.26 2.03
C LYS A 65 -5.85 -1.30 2.09
N LEU A 66 -6.48 -0.23 2.59
CA LEU A 66 -7.94 -0.07 2.58
C LEU A 66 -8.49 -0.07 1.14
N ALA A 67 -7.88 0.69 0.23
CA ALA A 67 -8.27 0.71 -1.19
C ALA A 67 -8.11 -0.66 -1.87
N ALA A 68 -7.12 -1.46 -1.46
CA ALA A 68 -6.96 -2.81 -1.97
C ALA A 68 -7.99 -3.79 -1.40
N GLY A 69 -8.36 -3.65 -0.12
CA GLY A 69 -9.46 -4.37 0.52
C GLY A 69 -9.38 -5.89 0.47
N ARG A 70 -8.17 -6.47 0.36
CA ARG A 70 -7.99 -7.93 0.27
C ARG A 70 -7.86 -8.52 1.67
N ASP A 71 -8.31 -9.76 1.87
CA ASP A 71 -8.19 -10.47 3.15
C ASP A 71 -6.77 -10.44 3.74
N ARG A 72 -5.75 -10.53 2.87
CA ARG A 72 -4.34 -10.50 3.27
C ARG A 72 -3.86 -9.14 3.81
N ASP A 73 -4.59 -8.07 3.51
CA ASP A 73 -4.27 -6.70 3.93
C ASP A 73 -4.86 -6.38 5.31
N ILE A 74 -5.86 -7.14 5.79
CA ILE A 74 -6.51 -6.96 7.11
C ILE A 74 -5.49 -6.90 8.26
N PRO A 75 -4.52 -7.83 8.40
CA PRO A 75 -3.54 -7.75 9.48
C PRO A 75 -2.65 -6.51 9.38
N ASP A 76 -2.28 -6.12 8.16
CA ASP A 76 -1.45 -4.94 7.91
C ASP A 76 -2.20 -3.65 8.29
N ILE A 77 -3.50 -3.56 7.98
CA ILE A 77 -4.38 -2.44 8.36
C ILE A 77 -4.35 -2.26 9.88
N GLY A 78 -4.42 -3.34 10.66
CA GLY A 78 -4.37 -3.25 12.13
C GLY A 78 -3.06 -2.74 12.69
N VAL A 79 -1.95 -3.25 12.16
CA VAL A 79 -0.61 -2.78 12.54
C VAL A 79 -0.45 -1.29 12.22
N LEU A 80 -0.94 -0.87 11.05
CA LEU A 80 -0.86 0.53 10.62
C LEU A 80 -1.77 1.45 11.46
N CYS A 81 -3.00 1.04 11.75
CA CYS A 81 -3.88 1.78 12.66
C CYS A 81 -3.28 1.91 14.06
N GLN A 82 -2.66 0.85 14.58
CA GLN A 82 -1.96 0.91 15.86
C GLN A 82 -0.77 1.88 15.82
N ALA A 83 0.05 1.84 14.78
CA ALA A 83 1.21 2.71 14.61
C ALA A 83 0.84 4.20 14.45
N LEU A 84 -0.34 4.47 13.88
CA LEU A 84 -0.88 5.81 13.65
C LEU A 84 -1.81 6.30 14.78
N ASP A 85 -1.99 5.50 15.83
CA ASP A 85 -2.91 5.76 16.93
C ASP A 85 -4.40 5.94 16.51
N ILE A 86 -4.81 5.31 15.42
CA ILE A 86 -6.19 5.31 14.93
C ILE A 86 -7.01 4.26 15.70
N LYS A 87 -8.13 4.69 16.29
CA LYS A 87 -8.91 3.88 17.26
C LYS A 87 -10.30 3.45 16.81
N SER A 88 -10.75 3.89 15.64
CA SER A 88 -12.10 3.64 15.15
C SER A 88 -12.11 3.43 13.64
N ALA A 89 -13.03 2.60 13.15
CA ALA A 89 -13.22 2.36 11.72
C ALA A 89 -13.46 3.66 10.96
N ASP A 90 -14.35 4.54 11.44
CA ASP A 90 -14.62 5.84 10.82
C ASP A 90 -13.35 6.67 10.63
N ALA A 91 -12.52 6.82 11.66
CA ALA A 91 -11.27 7.57 11.55
C ALA A 91 -10.29 6.97 10.50
N ALA A 92 -10.25 5.64 10.34
CA ALA A 92 -9.44 5.02 9.29
C ALA A 92 -9.98 5.32 7.89
N VAL A 93 -11.31 5.25 7.73
CA VAL A 93 -12.01 5.52 6.46
C VAL A 93 -11.93 7.00 6.08
N ASP A 94 -12.09 7.91 7.03
CA ASP A 94 -12.00 9.34 6.82
C ASP A 94 -10.60 9.73 6.30
N VAL A 95 -9.54 9.08 6.81
CA VAL A 95 -8.16 9.27 6.31
C VAL A 95 -8.01 8.77 4.87
N ALA A 96 -8.66 7.67 4.49
CA ALA A 96 -8.65 7.19 3.12
C ALA A 96 -9.37 8.17 2.18
N ILE A 97 -10.55 8.64 2.55
CA ILE A 97 -11.33 9.62 1.78
C ILE A 97 -10.57 10.95 1.65
N GLU A 98 -9.88 11.41 2.70
CA GLU A 98 -9.06 12.62 2.66
C GLU A 98 -7.94 12.53 1.60
N LEU A 99 -7.29 11.37 1.48
CA LEU A 99 -6.15 11.18 0.56
C LEU A 99 -6.57 10.89 -0.88
N TYR A 100 -7.67 10.13 -1.08
CA TYR A 100 -8.14 9.74 -2.40
C TYR A 100 -9.17 10.69 -3.01
N GLY A 101 -9.91 11.41 -2.15
CA GLY A 101 -11.11 12.14 -2.52
C GLY A 101 -12.36 11.26 -2.43
N GLU A 102 -13.49 11.90 -2.11
CA GLU A 102 -14.79 11.24 -1.90
C GLU A 102 -15.32 10.53 -3.15
N ASP A 103 -15.02 11.06 -4.34
CA ASP A 103 -15.43 10.49 -5.63
C ASP A 103 -14.35 9.58 -6.26
N SER A 104 -13.40 9.09 -5.47
CA SER A 104 -12.31 8.25 -5.96
C SER A 104 -12.80 6.93 -6.53
N ILE A 105 -12.32 6.57 -7.73
CA ILE A 105 -12.61 5.28 -8.36
C ILE A 105 -11.77 4.12 -7.76
N GLN A 106 -10.75 4.45 -6.96
CA GLN A 106 -9.86 3.49 -6.32
C GLN A 106 -10.41 2.99 -4.98
N LEU A 107 -11.33 3.75 -4.37
CA LEU A 107 -12.02 3.36 -3.15
C LEU A 107 -13.30 2.58 -3.49
N SER A 108 -13.59 1.55 -2.71
CA SER A 108 -14.95 1.01 -2.62
C SER A 108 -15.86 2.01 -1.92
N ASP A 109 -17.16 1.71 -1.87
CA ASP A 109 -18.07 2.55 -1.10
C ASP A 109 -17.68 2.58 0.40
N ARG A 110 -18.18 3.61 1.10
CA ARG A 110 -17.84 3.86 2.50
C ARG A 110 -18.24 2.68 3.40
N ASP A 111 -19.35 2.00 3.10
CA ASP A 111 -19.86 0.91 3.93
C ASP A 111 -18.94 -0.32 3.82
N ASP A 112 -18.45 -0.63 2.62
CA ASP A 112 -17.43 -1.66 2.40
C ASP A 112 -16.11 -1.33 3.11
N LEU A 113 -15.66 -0.07 3.05
CA LEU A 113 -14.45 0.37 3.75
C LEU A 113 -14.60 0.26 5.27
N LEU A 114 -15.77 0.63 5.80
CA LEU A 114 -16.09 0.50 7.22
C LEU A 114 -16.10 -0.96 7.65
N LEU A 115 -16.65 -1.86 6.83
CA LEU A 115 -16.63 -3.29 7.11
C LEU A 115 -15.18 -3.77 7.29
N ILE A 116 -14.31 -3.49 6.31
CA ILE A 116 -12.88 -3.87 6.36
C ILE A 116 -12.18 -3.30 7.59
N ALA A 117 -12.40 -2.01 7.90
CA ALA A 117 -11.78 -1.37 9.04
C ALA A 117 -12.32 -1.90 10.39
N SER A 118 -13.61 -2.24 10.47
CA SER A 118 -14.25 -2.78 11.67
C SER A 118 -13.76 -4.17 12.03
N GLU A 119 -13.42 -5.02 11.04
CA GLU A 119 -12.86 -6.35 11.29
C GLU A 119 -11.59 -6.31 12.15
N VAL A 120 -10.87 -5.19 12.09
CA VAL A 120 -9.62 -4.99 12.80
C VAL A 120 -9.77 -4.18 14.09
N LEU A 121 -10.58 -3.13 14.05
CA LEU A 121 -10.69 -2.16 15.16
C LEU A 121 -11.82 -2.50 16.13
N GLU A 122 -12.80 -3.30 15.69
CA GLU A 122 -13.94 -3.74 16.47
C GLU A 122 -14.18 -5.25 16.23
N PRO A 123 -13.21 -6.12 16.54
CA PRO A 123 -13.36 -7.55 16.27
C PRO A 123 -14.62 -8.08 16.96
N PHE A 124 -15.54 -8.64 16.17
CA PHE A 124 -16.80 -9.21 16.64
C PHE A 124 -16.55 -10.08 17.89
N HIS A 125 -17.10 -9.65 19.03
CA HIS A 125 -17.03 -10.37 20.31
C HIS A 125 -17.96 -11.59 20.34
#